data_AF-A0A944IX90-F1
#
_entry.id   AF-A0A944IX90-F1
#
_cell.length_a   1.000
_cell.length_b   1.000
_cell.length_c   1.000
_cell.angle_alpha   90.00
_cell.angle_beta   90.00
_cell.angle_gamma   90.00
#
_symmetry.space_group_name_H-M   'P 1'
#
loop_
_entity.id
_entity.type
_entity.pdbx_description
1 polymer ?
#
loop_
_entity_poly.entity_id
_entity_poly.type
_entity_poly.pdbx_seq_one_letter_code
_entity_poly.pdbx_strand_id
1 'polypeptide(L)'
;MGGGGLGRGQAGDGVDGLRTSTPQNDAIEAAVLRRLLPHRPAVTSAKGALGHTLGAAGVIEAALTVLALSEDTVPPTAGLDETDADMDIDVVMGTARKHVSSVAVTNSFGFGGHNAVAVFARG
;
A
#
# COMPACT_ATOMS: atom_id res chain seq x y z
N MET A 1 26.24 13.22 -9.91
CA MET A 1 26.41 12.61 -8.58
C MET A 1 25.41 13.25 -7.64
N GLY A 2 24.49 12.46 -7.09
CA GLY A 2 23.49 12.90 -6.12
C GLY A 2 22.65 11.69 -5.74
N GLY A 3 23.05 11.00 -4.67
CA GLY A 3 22.33 9.83 -4.17
C GLY A 3 20.94 10.26 -3.72
N GLY A 4 19.91 9.93 -4.50
CA GLY A 4 18.51 10.21 -4.23
C GLY A 4 17.94 9.30 -3.15
N GLY A 5 18.49 9.40 -1.94
CA GLY A 5 17.89 8.76 -0.77
C GLY A 5 16.61 9.50 -0.41
N LEU A 6 15.45 8.89 -0.66
CA LEU A 6 14.18 9.37 -0.15
C LEU A 6 14.24 9.34 1.39
N GLY A 7 14.22 10.50 2.03
CA GLY A 7 14.14 10.59 3.48
C GLY A 7 12.80 10.05 3.98
N ARG A 8 12.72 9.64 5.26
CA ARG A 8 11.48 9.16 5.89
C ARG A 8 10.27 10.11 5.72
N GLY A 9 10.53 11.41 5.54
CA GLY A 9 9.49 12.41 5.27
C GLY A 9 9.01 12.49 3.82
N GLN A 10 9.74 11.92 2.85
CA GLN A 10 9.35 11.91 1.43
C GLN A 10 8.75 10.59 0.98
N ALA A 11 9.05 9.48 1.65
CA ALA A 11 8.27 8.23 1.53
C ALA A 11 6.83 8.37 2.09
N GLY A 12 6.46 9.55 2.58
CA GLY A 12 5.28 9.81 3.40
C GLY A 12 3.99 10.13 2.65
N ASP A 13 3.98 10.05 1.32
CA ASP A 13 2.76 10.30 0.55
C ASP A 13 2.10 8.99 0.05
N GLY A 14 2.58 7.82 0.51
CA GLY A 14 2.46 6.59 -0.27
C GLY A 14 1.21 5.74 -0.10
N VAL A 15 0.75 5.20 -1.24
CA VAL A 15 -0.32 4.20 -1.32
C VAL A 15 0.22 2.82 -1.00
N ASP A 16 0.02 2.31 0.23
CA ASP A 16 0.43 0.94 0.56
C ASP A 16 -0.61 -0.10 0.13
N GLY A 17 -0.11 -1.25 -0.35
CA GLY A 17 -0.87 -2.42 -0.78
C GLY A 17 -0.98 -3.46 0.34
N LEU A 18 -2.10 -3.47 1.09
CA LEU A 18 -2.33 -4.48 2.13
C LEU A 18 -2.43 -5.89 1.50
N ARG A 19 -1.66 -6.87 2.00
CA ARG A 19 -1.50 -8.18 1.36
C ARG A 19 -1.63 -9.36 2.32
N THR A 20 -2.83 -9.89 2.51
CA THR A 20 -3.15 -11.33 2.22
C THR A 20 -4.60 -11.74 2.54
N SER A 21 -5.45 -10.84 3.04
CA SER A 21 -6.79 -11.22 3.52
C SER A 21 -6.74 -12.32 4.59
N THR A 22 -5.58 -12.48 5.23
CA THR A 22 -5.43 -13.29 6.43
C THR A 22 -5.37 -12.32 7.60
N PRO A 23 -6.20 -12.51 8.65
CA PRO A 23 -6.26 -11.57 9.76
C PRO A 23 -4.89 -11.28 10.40
N GLN A 24 -4.03 -12.30 10.48
CA GLN A 24 -2.71 -12.19 11.09
C GLN A 24 -1.76 -11.30 10.30
N ASN A 25 -1.72 -11.46 8.98
CA ASN A 25 -0.81 -10.67 8.18
C ASN A 25 -1.30 -9.23 8.05
N ASP A 26 -2.60 -9.03 7.84
CA ASP A 26 -3.18 -7.68 7.71
C ASP A 26 -2.94 -6.86 9.00
N ALA A 27 -3.05 -7.50 10.18
CA ALA A 27 -2.69 -6.89 11.46
C ALA A 27 -1.18 -6.56 11.59
N ILE A 28 -0.29 -7.45 11.09
CA ILE A 28 1.16 -7.22 11.11
C ILE A 28 1.52 -6.03 10.21
N GLU A 29 0.99 -5.99 8.99
CA GLU A 29 1.21 -4.89 8.05
C GLU A 29 0.71 -3.57 8.62
N ALA A 30 -0.51 -3.55 9.18
CA ALA A 30 -1.05 -2.36 9.84
C ALA A 30 -0.18 -1.89 11.01
N ALA A 31 0.32 -2.80 11.84
CA ALA A 31 1.22 -2.46 12.93
C ALA A 31 2.56 -1.88 12.46
N VAL A 32 3.12 -2.42 11.37
CA VAL A 32 4.36 -1.93 10.74
C VAL A 32 4.13 -0.52 10.19
N LEU A 33 3.03 -0.30 9.46
CA LEU A 33 2.69 1.01 8.91
C LEU A 33 2.46 2.04 10.00
N ARG A 34 1.68 1.71 11.04
CA ARG A 34 1.45 2.60 12.18
C ARG A 34 2.76 3.00 12.86
N ARG A 35 3.71 2.06 12.96
CA ARG A 35 5.01 2.31 13.59
C ARG A 35 5.95 3.16 12.71
N LEU A 36 5.96 2.92 11.40
CA LEU A 36 6.94 3.53 10.50
C LEU A 36 6.44 4.81 9.82
N LEU A 37 5.12 4.94 9.65
CA LEU A 37 4.44 6.00 8.91
C LEU A 37 3.36 6.66 9.80
N PRO A 38 3.75 7.42 10.85
CA PRO A 38 2.81 7.99 11.82
C PRO A 38 1.88 9.06 11.22
N HIS A 39 2.17 9.53 10.01
CA HIS A 39 1.32 10.46 9.26
C HIS A 39 0.12 9.78 8.58
N ARG A 40 -0.02 8.44 8.73
CA ARG A 40 -1.16 7.64 8.26
C ARG A 40 -1.49 7.87 6.78
N PRO A 41 -0.61 7.44 5.87
CA PRO A 41 -0.88 7.61 4.45
C PRO A 41 -2.07 6.73 4.01
N ALA A 42 -2.65 7.05 2.85
CA ALA A 42 -3.74 6.27 2.29
C ALA A 42 -3.28 4.84 1.95
N VAL A 43 -4.01 3.82 2.39
CA VAL A 43 -3.72 2.40 2.17
C VAL A 43 -4.85 1.77 1.36
N THR A 44 -4.53 0.89 0.42
CA THR A 44 -5.52 0.17 -0.38
C THR A 44 -5.09 -1.28 -0.63
N SER A 45 -6.00 -2.13 -1.13
CA SER A 45 -5.64 -3.46 -1.62
C SER A 45 -6.39 -3.80 -2.89
N ALA A 46 -5.64 -4.26 -3.90
CA ALA A 46 -6.21 -4.70 -5.17
C ALA A 46 -6.79 -6.13 -5.10
N LYS A 47 -6.53 -6.87 -4.02
CA LYS A 47 -6.90 -8.30 -3.93
C LYS A 47 -8.40 -8.53 -3.87
N GLY A 48 -9.14 -7.67 -3.17
CA GLY A 48 -10.59 -7.79 -3.14
C GLY A 48 -11.22 -7.72 -4.54
N ALA A 49 -10.56 -7.02 -5.47
CA ALA A 49 -11.00 -6.90 -6.86
C ALA A 49 -10.40 -7.97 -7.79
N LEU A 50 -9.14 -8.36 -7.60
CA LEU A 50 -8.38 -9.19 -8.55
C LEU A 50 -8.10 -10.61 -8.07
N GLY A 51 -8.41 -10.93 -6.82
CA GLY A 51 -7.98 -12.16 -6.16
C GLY A 51 -6.47 -12.22 -5.91
N HIS A 52 -6.01 -13.37 -5.41
CA HIS A 52 -4.59 -13.58 -5.12
C HIS A 52 -3.86 -14.21 -6.31
N THR A 53 -3.09 -13.40 -7.04
CA THR A 53 -2.37 -13.82 -8.26
C THR A 53 -0.98 -14.42 -8.00
N LEU A 54 -0.69 -14.81 -6.74
CA LEU A 54 0.55 -15.45 -6.30
C LEU A 54 1.79 -14.68 -6.79
N GLY A 55 2.66 -15.32 -7.57
CA GLY A 55 3.90 -14.73 -8.06
C GLY A 55 3.69 -13.46 -8.90
N ALA A 56 2.52 -13.29 -9.53
CA ALA A 56 2.21 -12.08 -10.30
C ALA A 56 1.73 -10.90 -9.44
N ALA A 57 1.38 -11.13 -8.18
CA ALA A 57 0.81 -10.08 -7.31
C ALA A 57 1.79 -8.92 -7.09
N GLY A 58 3.10 -9.18 -7.06
CA GLY A 58 4.13 -8.14 -6.94
C GLY A 58 4.11 -7.14 -8.09
N VAL A 59 4.13 -7.63 -9.34
CA VAL A 59 4.18 -6.76 -10.53
C VAL A 59 2.85 -6.05 -10.78
N ILE A 60 1.72 -6.71 -10.51
CA ILE A 60 0.40 -6.09 -10.64
C ILE A 60 0.24 -4.94 -9.65
N GLU A 61 0.59 -5.15 -8.38
CA GLU A 61 0.50 -4.09 -7.37
C GLU A 61 1.47 -2.94 -7.66
N ALA A 62 2.70 -3.24 -8.11
CA ALA A 62 3.62 -2.20 -8.57
C ALA A 62 3.03 -1.34 -9.70
N ALA A 63 2.42 -1.95 -10.71
CA ALA A 63 1.77 -1.22 -11.79
C ALA A 63 0.61 -0.35 -11.27
N LEU A 64 -0.24 -0.90 -10.39
CA LEU A 64 -1.35 -0.17 -9.78
C LEU A 64 -0.88 1.00 -8.90
N THR A 65 0.20 0.82 -8.15
CA THR A 65 0.82 1.89 -7.35
C THR A 65 1.32 3.03 -8.24
N VAL A 66 1.94 2.72 -9.38
CA VAL A 66 2.36 3.73 -10.36
C VAL A 66 1.14 4.45 -10.97
N LEU A 67 0.07 3.73 -11.32
CA LEU A 67 -1.16 4.34 -11.81
C LEU A 67 -1.79 5.27 -10.76
N ALA A 68 -1.92 4.81 -9.52
CA ALA A 68 -2.46 5.62 -8.42
C ALA A 68 -1.65 6.90 -8.20
N LEU A 69 -0.32 6.77 -8.23
CA LEU A 69 0.62 7.89 -8.17
C LEU A 69 0.57 8.76 -9.42
N SER A 70 0.13 8.29 -10.59
CA SER A 70 0.02 9.09 -11.82
C SER A 70 -1.32 9.81 -11.95
N GLU A 71 -2.38 9.23 -11.40
CA GLU A 71 -3.75 9.74 -11.51
C GLU A 71 -4.19 10.54 -10.27
N ASP A 72 -3.30 10.70 -9.29
CA ASP A 72 -3.59 11.34 -8.00
C ASP A 72 -4.85 10.76 -7.33
N THR A 73 -5.03 9.45 -7.47
CA THR A 73 -6.25 8.75 -7.08
C THR A 73 -5.92 7.37 -6.53
N VAL A 74 -6.43 7.08 -5.33
CA VAL A 74 -6.30 5.77 -4.69
C VAL A 74 -7.62 5.00 -4.86
N PRO A 75 -7.60 3.79 -5.44
CA PRO A 75 -8.80 2.97 -5.53
C PRO A 75 -9.23 2.49 -4.14
N PRO A 76 -10.53 2.19 -3.94
CA PRO A 76 -10.97 1.59 -2.69
C PRO A 76 -10.54 0.13 -2.59
N THR A 77 -10.35 -0.35 -1.36
CA THR A 77 -10.19 -1.77 -1.07
C THR A 77 -11.54 -2.46 -1.27
N ALA A 78 -11.67 -3.20 -2.36
CA ALA A 78 -12.92 -3.87 -2.70
C ALA A 78 -13.30 -4.94 -1.66
N GLY A 79 -14.58 -5.02 -1.31
CA GLY A 79 -15.09 -6.01 -0.36
C GLY A 79 -14.75 -5.74 1.11
N LEU A 80 -14.24 -4.55 1.44
CA LEU A 80 -13.97 -4.11 2.80
C LEU A 80 -14.94 -2.99 3.19
N ASP A 81 -15.87 -3.32 4.10
CA ASP A 81 -16.87 -2.37 4.62
C ASP A 81 -16.48 -1.82 6.00
N GLU A 82 -15.70 -2.58 6.76
CA GLU A 82 -15.20 -2.22 8.09
C GLU A 82 -13.78 -2.73 8.30
N THR A 83 -13.01 -2.03 9.13
CA THR A 83 -11.65 -2.44 9.52
C THR A 83 -11.67 -2.93 10.97
N ASP A 84 -10.84 -3.93 11.26
CA ASP A 84 -10.67 -4.40 12.64
C ASP A 84 -10.07 -3.29 13.52
N ALA A 85 -10.42 -3.28 14.81
CA ALA A 85 -9.94 -2.26 15.76
C ALA A 85 -8.41 -2.20 15.88
N ASP A 86 -7.72 -3.32 15.60
CA ASP A 86 -6.26 -3.42 15.64
C ASP A 86 -5.58 -2.85 14.38
N MET A 87 -6.35 -2.62 13.31
CA MET A 87 -5.91 -2.02 12.04
C MET A 87 -6.05 -0.50 12.04
N ASP A 88 -5.39 0.17 12.99
CA ASP A 88 -5.39 1.64 13.11
C ASP A 88 -4.50 2.32 12.03
N ILE A 89 -4.94 2.22 10.77
CA ILE A 89 -4.35 2.79 9.56
C ILE A 89 -5.45 3.41 8.68
N ASP A 90 -5.10 4.23 7.70
CA ASP A 90 -6.07 4.91 6.83
C ASP A 90 -6.36 4.08 5.57
N VAL A 91 -7.25 3.08 5.69
CA VAL A 91 -7.65 2.26 4.55
C VAL A 91 -8.73 2.98 3.72
N VAL A 92 -8.50 3.10 2.41
CA VAL A 92 -9.49 3.64 1.47
C VAL A 92 -10.59 2.59 1.25
N MET A 93 -11.82 2.90 1.66
CA MET A 93 -13.00 2.04 1.55
C MET A 93 -14.11 2.71 0.74
N GLY A 94 -15.02 1.92 0.17
CA GLY A 94 -16.18 2.40 -0.57
C GLY A 94 -15.83 2.98 -1.94
N THR A 95 -15.47 4.27 -1.99
CA THR A 95 -15.19 5.00 -3.24
C THR A 95 -13.71 5.37 -3.37
N ALA A 96 -13.24 5.49 -4.62
CA ALA A 96 -11.90 6.00 -4.88
C ALA A 96 -11.69 7.37 -4.24
N ARG A 97 -10.49 7.59 -3.68
CA ARG A 97 -10.13 8.81 -2.96
C ARG A 97 -9.07 9.58 -3.76
N LYS A 98 -9.33 10.86 -4.01
CA LYS A 98 -8.31 11.75 -4.56
C LYS A 98 -7.19 11.93 -3.53
N HIS A 99 -5.96 11.68 -3.94
CA HIS A 99 -4.78 11.76 -3.10
C HIS A 99 -3.58 12.18 -3.94
N VAL A 100 -3.17 13.44 -3.77
CA VAL A 100 -2.02 13.97 -4.50
C VAL A 100 -0.76 13.59 -3.73
N SER A 101 0.10 12.80 -4.36
CA SER A 101 1.30 12.26 -3.74
C SER A 101 2.50 12.38 -4.68
N SER A 102 3.68 12.64 -4.10
CA SER A 102 4.94 12.63 -4.87
C SER A 102 5.62 11.27 -4.86
N VAL A 103 5.25 10.41 -3.89
CA VAL A 103 5.86 9.11 -3.66
C VAL A 103 4.79 8.09 -3.29
N ALA A 104 4.96 6.85 -3.75
CA ALA A 104 4.14 5.71 -3.35
C ALA A 104 4.97 4.47 -3.08
N VAL A 105 4.49 3.60 -2.18
CA VAL A 105 5.22 2.43 -1.69
C VAL A 105 4.32 1.20 -1.83
N THR A 106 4.82 0.10 -2.38
CA THR A 106 4.07 -1.17 -2.41
C THR A 106 4.85 -2.26 -1.69
N ASN A 107 4.13 -3.02 -0.87
CA ASN A 107 4.66 -4.13 -0.10
C ASN A 107 4.21 -5.48 -0.68
N SER A 108 5.14 -6.44 -0.68
CA SER A 108 4.92 -7.80 -1.15
C SER A 108 5.51 -8.81 -0.17
N PHE A 109 4.68 -9.36 0.71
CA PHE A 109 5.05 -10.41 1.65
C PHE A 109 4.50 -11.75 1.17
N GLY A 110 5.39 -12.71 0.96
CA GLY A 110 5.12 -14.02 0.39
C GLY A 110 5.53 -15.15 1.32
N PHE A 111 4.98 -16.35 1.06
CA PHE A 111 5.29 -17.56 1.82
C PHE A 111 6.79 -17.84 1.90
N GLY A 112 7.24 -18.41 3.01
CA GLY A 112 8.66 -18.69 3.27
C GLY A 112 9.46 -17.47 3.75
N GLY A 113 8.78 -16.37 4.11
CA GLY A 113 9.43 -15.17 4.65
C GLY A 113 10.01 -14.24 3.59
N HIS A 114 9.54 -14.33 2.34
CA HIS A 114 9.99 -13.47 1.25
C HIS A 114 9.30 -12.12 1.36
N ASN A 115 10.06 -11.08 1.71
CA ASN A 115 9.55 -9.72 1.85
C ASN A 115 10.21 -8.79 0.85
N ALA A 116 9.42 -8.13 0.02
CA ALA A 116 9.88 -7.12 -0.93
C ALA A 116 9.08 -5.83 -0.77
N VAL A 117 9.77 -4.71 -0.90
CA VAL A 117 9.19 -3.36 -0.85
C VAL A 117 9.73 -2.58 -2.04
N ALA A 118 8.85 -1.89 -2.77
CA ALA A 118 9.22 -1.00 -3.86
C ALA A 118 8.68 0.41 -3.61
N VAL A 119 9.49 1.41 -3.94
CA VAL A 119 9.13 2.82 -3.82
C VAL A 119 9.18 3.47 -5.19
N PHE A 120 8.12 4.18 -5.54
CA PHE A 120 7.99 4.95 -6.78
C PHE A 120 7.89 6.42 -6.43
N ALA A 121 8.58 7.27 -7.19
CA ALA A 121 8.51 8.72 -7.05
C ALA A 121 8.16 9.34 -8.39
N ARG A 122 7.31 10.37 -8.36
CA ARG A 122 6.93 11.17 -9.53
C ARG A 122 8.12 12.09 -9.89
N GLY A 123 8.49 12.08 -11.18
CA GLY A 123 9.55 12.92 -11.74
C GLY A 123 9.06 14.26 -12.25
#